data_AF-A0AAJ3F6D1-F1
#
_entry.id   AF-A0AAJ3F6D1-F1
#
_cell.length_a   1.000
_cell.length_b   1.000
_cell.length_c   1.000
_cell.angle_alpha   90.00
_cell.angle_beta   90.00
_cell.angle_gamma   90.00
#
_symmetry.space_group_name_H-M   'P 1'
#
loop_
_entity.id
_entity.type
_entity.pdbx_description
1 polymer ?
#
loop_
_entity_poly.entity_id
_entity_poly.type
_entity_poly.pdbx_seq_one_letter_code
_entity_poly.pdbx_strand_id
1 'polypeptide(L)'
;MKKEYKKYFDKHILTKSILLSGLVTCEEQINKYAYMEKKWKNRYESNDPVYYESYKACRLEWMGMREKIQAVLQKNQYLMSQIVQLVKGEEYRLPQKDVRAIVDLIDSGTYEYRE
;
A
#
# COMPACT_ATOMS: atom_id res chain seq x y z
N MET A 1 8.40 -0.68 11.13
CA MET A 1 7.06 -0.60 11.73
C MET A 1 7.21 -0.10 13.16
N LYS A 2 6.28 0.73 13.69
CA LYS A 2 6.33 1.17 15.08
C LYS A 2 6.25 -0.02 16.05
N LYS A 3 6.79 0.11 17.27
CA LYS A 3 6.83 -0.99 18.26
C LYS A 3 5.42 -1.49 18.60
N GLU A 4 4.48 -0.58 18.74
CA GLU A 4 3.08 -0.85 19.03
C GLU A 4 2.39 -1.63 17.90
N TYR A 5 2.65 -1.27 16.64
CA TYR A 5 2.11 -1.99 15.49
C TYR A 5 2.72 -3.38 15.39
N LYS A 6 4.04 -3.48 15.62
CA LYS A 6 4.75 -4.75 15.59
C LYS A 6 4.19 -5.74 16.61
N LYS A 7 3.82 -5.29 17.82
CA LYS A 7 3.19 -6.13 18.84
C LYS A 7 1.91 -6.82 18.37
N TYR A 8 1.10 -6.14 17.55
CA TYR A 8 -0.12 -6.71 16.97
C TYR A 8 0.21 -7.57 15.75
N PHE A 9 1.07 -7.06 14.87
CA PHE A 9 1.46 -7.74 13.65
C PHE A 9 2.14 -9.10 13.91
N ASP A 10 3.03 -9.19 14.91
CA ASP A 10 3.68 -10.44 15.32
C ASP A 10 2.67 -11.49 15.84
N LYS A 11 1.44 -11.09 16.18
CA LYS A 11 0.32 -11.95 16.55
C LYS A 11 -0.69 -12.16 15.42
N HIS A 12 -0.32 -11.77 14.20
CA HIS A 12 -1.18 -11.76 13.02
C HIS A 12 -2.44 -10.90 13.17
N ILE A 13 -2.38 -9.87 14.02
CA ILE A 13 -3.47 -8.92 14.20
C ILE A 13 -3.22 -7.68 13.32
N LEU A 14 -4.18 -7.37 12.47
CA LEU A 14 -4.22 -6.14 11.67
C LEU A 14 -5.19 -5.16 12.31
N THR A 15 -4.70 -3.98 12.66
CA THR A 15 -5.54 -2.89 13.17
C THR A 15 -5.80 -1.84 12.11
N LYS A 16 -6.85 -1.02 12.32
CA LYS A 16 -7.13 0.13 11.45
C LYS A 16 -5.88 0.97 11.20
N SER A 17 -5.15 1.35 12.25
CA SER A 17 -3.96 2.20 12.11
C SER A 17 -2.85 1.53 11.30
N ILE A 18 -2.63 0.22 11.46
CA ILE A 18 -1.65 -0.52 10.65
C ILE A 18 -2.02 -0.43 9.16
N LEU A 19 -3.30 -0.67 8.85
CA LEU A 19 -3.81 -0.66 7.48
C LEU A 19 -3.76 0.76 6.88
N LEU A 20 -4.18 1.79 7.63
CA LEU A 20 -4.12 3.19 7.17
C LEU A 20 -2.68 3.62 6.89
N SER A 21 -1.74 3.34 7.80
CA SER A 21 -0.32 3.66 7.56
C SER A 21 0.28 2.89 6.37
N GLY A 22 -0.26 1.71 6.06
CA GLY A 22 0.09 0.96 4.86
C GLY A 22 -0.43 1.63 3.59
N LEU A 23 -1.68 2.12 3.62
CA LEU A 23 -2.28 2.87 2.51
C LEU A 23 -1.54 4.18 2.22
N VAL A 24 -1.06 4.89 3.23
CA VAL A 24 -0.25 6.11 3.01
C VAL A 24 1.00 5.77 2.18
N THR A 25 1.69 4.67 2.50
CA THR A 25 2.85 4.22 1.75
C THR A 25 2.49 3.79 0.33
N CYS A 26 1.36 3.10 0.14
CA CYS A 26 0.87 2.76 -1.20
C CYS A 26 0.65 4.01 -2.06
N GLU A 27 -0.05 5.03 -1.54
CA GLU A 27 -0.30 6.28 -2.26
C GLU A 27 1.00 7.02 -2.60
N GLU A 28 1.97 7.04 -1.68
CA GLU A 28 3.29 7.63 -1.95
C GLU A 28 4.01 6.92 -3.11
N GLN A 29 4.02 5.59 -3.12
CA GLN A 29 4.69 4.82 -4.18
C GLN A 29 3.95 4.92 -5.52
N ILE A 30 2.62 4.85 -5.53
CA ILE A 30 1.81 5.01 -6.74
C ILE A 30 2.11 6.37 -7.39
N ASN A 31 2.09 7.45 -6.60
CA ASN A 31 2.38 8.80 -7.10
C ASN A 31 3.82 8.93 -7.60
N LYS A 32 4.80 8.34 -6.89
CA LYS A 32 6.20 8.31 -7.30
C LYS A 32 6.37 7.62 -8.65
N TYR A 33 5.81 6.42 -8.82
CA TYR A 33 5.94 5.67 -10.08
C TYR A 33 5.17 6.31 -11.23
N ALA A 34 3.98 6.88 -10.97
CA ALA A 34 3.24 7.67 -11.96
C ALA A 34 4.04 8.89 -12.45
N TYR A 35 4.73 9.59 -11.54
CA TYR A 35 5.62 10.69 -11.90
C TYR A 35 6.79 10.22 -12.77
N MET A 36 7.43 9.09 -12.42
CA MET A 36 8.55 8.54 -13.20
C MET A 36 8.10 8.09 -14.59
N GLU A 37 6.94 7.44 -14.71
CA GLU A 37 6.33 7.11 -16.01
C GLU A 37 6.18 8.38 -16.87
N LYS A 38 5.57 9.44 -16.32
CA LYS A 38 5.36 10.70 -17.05
C LYS A 38 6.68 11.38 -17.42
N LYS A 39 7.63 11.45 -16.49
CA LYS A 39 8.92 12.13 -16.67
C LYS A 39 9.77 11.46 -17.74
N TRP A 40 9.78 10.14 -17.77
CA TRP A 40 10.70 9.38 -18.60
C TRP A 40 10.08 8.75 -19.84
N LYS A 41 8.76 8.91 -20.05
CA LYS A 41 8.02 8.40 -21.22
C LYS A 41 8.79 8.66 -22.53
N ASN A 42 9.05 9.92 -22.87
CA ASN A 42 9.69 10.27 -24.14
C ASN A 42 11.15 9.82 -24.25
N ARG A 43 11.83 9.53 -23.13
CA ARG A 43 13.23 9.12 -23.14
C ARG A 43 13.38 7.61 -23.38
N TYR A 44 12.53 6.82 -22.73
CA TYR A 44 12.71 5.37 -22.65
C TYR A 44 11.63 4.58 -23.41
N GLU A 45 10.44 5.12 -23.68
CA GLU A 45 9.40 4.40 -24.44
C GLU A 45 9.88 3.94 -25.81
N SER A 46 10.72 4.74 -26.50
CA SER A 46 11.30 4.38 -27.80
C SER A 46 12.72 3.81 -27.73
N ASN A 47 13.51 4.14 -26.70
CA ASN A 47 14.95 3.83 -26.66
C ASN A 47 15.35 2.75 -25.64
N ASP A 48 14.54 2.54 -24.59
CA ASP A 48 14.77 1.54 -23.54
C ASP A 48 13.42 1.16 -22.89
N PRO A 49 12.55 0.43 -23.62
CA PRO A 49 11.18 0.15 -23.19
C PRO A 49 11.15 -0.67 -21.90
N VAL A 50 12.18 -1.47 -21.63
CA VAL A 50 12.32 -2.26 -20.39
C VAL A 50 12.32 -1.36 -19.16
N TYR A 51 13.06 -0.25 -19.21
CA TYR A 51 13.12 0.70 -18.10
C TYR A 51 11.79 1.46 -17.92
N TYR A 52 11.10 1.81 -18.99
CA TYR A 52 9.78 2.44 -18.92
C TYR A 52 8.70 1.48 -18.36
N GLU A 53 8.65 0.26 -18.87
CA GLU A 53 7.73 -0.79 -18.41
C GLU A 53 7.92 -1.12 -16.94
N SER A 54 9.15 -1.01 -16.42
CA SER A 54 9.45 -1.22 -15.00
C SER A 54 8.67 -0.26 -14.08
N TYR A 55 8.52 1.02 -14.45
CA TYR A 55 7.78 1.97 -13.64
C TYR A 55 6.28 1.70 -13.63
N LYS A 56 5.72 1.36 -14.81
CA LYS A 56 4.32 0.95 -14.93
C LYS A 56 4.04 -0.32 -14.14
N ALA A 57 4.92 -1.32 -14.23
CA ALA A 57 4.81 -2.56 -13.47
C ALA A 57 4.83 -2.29 -11.95
N CYS A 58 5.79 -1.49 -11.47
CA CYS A 58 5.83 -1.09 -10.07
C CYS A 58 4.57 -0.35 -9.63
N ARG A 59 4.04 0.59 -10.45
CA ARG A 59 2.80 1.29 -10.10
C ARG A 59 1.63 0.33 -9.95
N LEU A 60 1.49 -0.63 -10.87
CA LEU A 60 0.44 -1.65 -10.82
C LEU A 60 0.58 -2.57 -9.60
N GLU A 61 1.81 -2.96 -9.23
CA GLU A 61 2.10 -3.71 -8.00
C GLU A 61 1.55 -2.96 -6.77
N TRP A 62 1.90 -1.69 -6.62
CA TRP A 62 1.45 -0.88 -5.48
C TRP A 62 -0.06 -0.60 -5.49
N MET A 63 -0.68 -0.47 -6.66
CA MET A 63 -2.15 -0.41 -6.79
C MET A 63 -2.81 -1.70 -6.31
N GLY A 64 -2.27 -2.86 -6.66
CA GLY A 64 -2.77 -4.15 -6.17
C GLY A 64 -2.64 -4.30 -4.66
N MET A 65 -1.51 -3.88 -4.08
CA MET A 65 -1.32 -3.86 -2.62
C MET A 65 -2.35 -2.94 -1.94
N ARG A 66 -2.58 -1.75 -2.50
CA ARG A 66 -3.60 -0.81 -2.00
C ARG A 66 -4.99 -1.45 -1.98
N GLU A 67 -5.39 -2.08 -3.08
CA GLU A 67 -6.71 -2.71 -3.20
C GLU A 67 -6.91 -3.82 -2.16
N LYS A 68 -5.88 -4.64 -1.91
CA LYS A 68 -5.93 -5.68 -0.87
C LYS A 68 -6.13 -5.08 0.52
N ILE A 69 -5.38 -4.03 0.86
CA ILE A 69 -5.51 -3.35 2.16
C ILE A 69 -6.88 -2.67 2.29
N GLN A 70 -7.36 -2.00 1.24
CA GLN A 70 -8.69 -1.39 1.21
C GLN A 70 -9.80 -2.44 1.39
N ALA A 71 -9.68 -3.61 0.76
CA ALA A 71 -10.65 -4.69 0.90
C ALA A 71 -10.78 -5.17 2.36
N VAL A 72 -9.68 -5.20 3.14
CA VAL A 72 -9.75 -5.50 4.58
C VAL A 72 -10.57 -4.45 5.32
N LEU A 73 -10.32 -3.17 5.09
CA LEU A 73 -11.07 -2.09 5.74
C LEU A 73 -12.55 -2.11 5.34
N GLN A 74 -12.86 -2.34 4.05
CA GLN A 74 -14.22 -2.42 3.55
C GLN A 74 -15.00 -3.62 4.15
N LYS A 75 -14.35 -4.78 4.29
CA LYS A 75 -14.93 -5.94 5.00
C LYS A 75 -15.28 -5.62 6.45
N ASN A 76 -14.56 -4.68 7.06
CA ASN A 76 -14.78 -4.20 8.42
C ASN A 76 -15.59 -2.88 8.45
N GLN A 77 -16.50 -2.70 7.49
CA GLN A 77 -17.52 -1.65 7.45
C GLN A 77 -17.01 -0.21 7.24
N TYR A 78 -15.76 -0.02 6.81
CA TYR A 78 -15.28 1.29 6.39
C TYR A 78 -15.67 1.58 4.92
N LEU A 79 -16.42 2.65 4.69
CA LEU A 79 -16.72 3.12 3.34
C LEU A 79 -15.46 3.65 2.66
N MET A 80 -15.36 3.53 1.33
CA MET A 80 -14.20 4.02 0.58
C MET A 80 -13.98 5.54 0.79
N SER A 81 -15.06 6.32 0.89
CA SER A 81 -15.00 7.75 1.20
C SER A 81 -14.37 8.03 2.56
N GLN A 82 -14.67 7.21 3.57
CA GLN A 82 -14.09 7.31 4.91
C GLN A 82 -12.62 6.90 4.88
N ILE A 83 -12.27 5.81 4.18
CA ILE A 83 -10.88 5.36 4.03
C ILE A 83 -10.03 6.48 3.42
N VAL A 84 -10.50 7.14 2.36
CA VAL A 84 -9.79 8.26 1.72
C VAL A 84 -9.57 9.43 2.69
N GLN A 85 -10.58 9.78 3.50
CA GLN A 85 -10.44 10.85 4.50
C GLN A 85 -9.44 10.48 5.61
N LEU A 86 -9.52 9.24 6.10
CA LEU A 86 -8.64 8.74 7.15
C LEU A 86 -7.18 8.67 6.70
N VAL A 87 -6.93 8.17 5.48
CA VAL A 87 -5.57 8.10 4.91
C VAL A 87 -4.97 9.50 4.74
N LYS A 88 -5.77 10.51 4.37
CA LYS A 88 -5.30 11.90 4.30
C LYS A 88 -4.88 12.48 5.64
N GLY A 89 -5.48 12.01 6.74
CA GLY A 89 -5.15 12.44 8.10
C GLY A 89 -4.08 11.58 8.78
N GLU A 90 -3.65 10.48 8.17
CA GLU A 90 -2.63 9.59 8.75
C GLU A 90 -1.23 10.10 8.42
N GLU A 91 -0.48 10.47 9.46
CA GLU A 91 0.87 11.01 9.30
C GLU A 91 1.93 9.91 9.18
N TYR A 92 1.68 8.75 9.78
CA TYR A 92 2.69 7.71 9.83
C TYR A 92 2.67 6.84 8.58
N ARG A 93 3.88 6.63 8.04
CA ARG A 93 4.12 5.81 6.86
C ARG A 93 4.84 4.55 7.25
N LEU A 94 4.32 3.42 6.82
CA LEU A 94 5.00 2.16 7.01
C LEU A 94 6.18 2.04 6.03
N PRO A 95 7.33 1.50 6.46
CA PRO A 95 8.36 1.04 5.54
C PRO A 95 7.78 0.10 4.47
N GLN A 96 8.21 0.23 3.22
CA GLN A 96 7.70 -0.58 2.09
C GLN A 96 7.73 -2.09 2.36
N LYS A 97 8.79 -2.57 3.00
CA LYS A 97 8.93 -4.00 3.39
C LYS A 97 7.83 -4.46 4.35
N ASP A 98 7.37 -3.57 5.22
CA ASP A 98 6.33 -3.88 6.19
C ASP A 98 4.95 -3.88 5.52
N VAL A 99 4.74 -3.04 4.50
CA VAL A 99 3.53 -3.09 3.67
C VAL A 99 3.44 -4.41 2.91
N ARG A 100 4.55 -4.87 2.33
CA ARG A 100 4.62 -6.19 1.68
C ARG A 100 4.28 -7.31 2.67
N ALA A 101 4.88 -7.29 3.86
CA ALA A 101 4.57 -8.28 4.90
C ALA A 101 3.09 -8.26 5.33
N ILE A 102 2.46 -7.08 5.39
CA ILE A 102 1.01 -6.97 5.65
C ILE A 102 0.20 -7.60 4.53
N VAL A 103 0.55 -7.35 3.27
CA VAL A 103 -0.13 -7.94 2.11
C VAL A 103 0.05 -9.46 2.07
N ASP A 104 1.25 -9.96 2.35
CA ASP A 104 1.53 -11.40 2.44
C ASP A 104 0.67 -12.06 3.54
N LEU A 105 0.52 -11.38 4.69
CA LEU A 105 -0.35 -11.84 5.77
C LEU A 105 -1.83 -11.83 5.35
N ILE A 106 -2.30 -10.80 4.64
CA ILE A 106 -3.67 -10.74 4.08
C ILE A 106 -3.90 -11.89 3.10
N ASP A 107 -2.96 -12.13 2.19
CA ASP A 107 -3.04 -13.19 1.19
C ASP A 107 -3.05 -14.59 1.81
N SER A 108 -2.35 -14.77 2.94
CA SER A 108 -2.39 -16.04 3.68
C SER A 108 -3.76 -16.32 4.31
N GLY A 109 -4.59 -15.30 4.52
CA GLY A 109 -5.86 -15.41 5.24
C GLY A 109 -5.73 -15.68 6.74
N THR A 110 -4.52 -15.75 7.29
CA THR A 110 -4.26 -16.13 8.69
C THR A 110 -4.27 -14.96 9.68
N TYR A 111 -5.03 -13.90 9.39
CA TYR A 111 -5.06 -12.68 10.19
C TYR A 111 -6.38 -12.46 10.92
N GLU A 112 -6.31 -11.79 12.07
CA GLU A 112 -7.47 -11.24 12.78
C GLU A 112 -7.49 -9.71 12.55
N TYR A 113 -8.64 -9.16 12.16
CA TYR A 113 -8.83 -7.72 12.21
C TYR A 113 -9.29 -7.31 13.61
N ARG A 114 -8.63 -6.30 14.19
CA ARG A 114 -9.02 -5.73 15.49
C ARG A 114 -9.07 -4.21 15.43
N GLU A 115 -10.15 -3.64 15.94
CA GLU A 115 -10.32 -2.19 16.01
C GLU A 115 -9.34 -1.51 16.99
#